data_AF-A0A661B1L0-F1
#
_entry.id   AF-A0A661B1L0-F1
#
_cell.length_a   1.000
_cell.length_b   1.000
_cell.length_c   1.000
_cell.angle_alpha   90.00
_cell.angle_beta   90.00
_cell.angle_gamma   90.00
#
_symmetry.space_group_name_H-M   'P 1'
#
loop_
_entity.id
_entity.type
_entity.pdbx_description
1 polymer ?
#
loop_
_entity_poly.entity_id
_entity_poly.type
_entity_poly.pdbx_seq_one_letter_code
_entity_poly.pdbx_strand_id
1 'polypeptide(L)'
;MYKGIFKIYTSLLIIFLLSGAVISFAEENKPTTRSDALSIALDAIKMTTGELSLKRGKDDDPFRLSIVDEAMDRPLEVPDILDSLVKTMEFSSAEEFLKISAPILDIEPANPIFNEQNGKNPWSENTDIPPKLRKSLDILFSAYSDAKADIDEAFSSLDSFQLDTLFSRGPEYLTPGAEKLADEVDESMLEEADMRELEEEKADTRFFTLASRVDREKLFSSAQRIAQAIWTVKNLVDKVEPQQGNGTAPDTIAFGDIIYYTDTEFGPFIIGGEGPAV
;
A
#
# COMPACT_ATOMS: atom_id res chain seq x y z
N MET A 1 11.56 -18.41 82.84
CA MET A 1 10.54 -17.91 81.90
C MET A 1 11.03 -16.85 80.91
N TYR A 2 12.11 -16.09 81.17
CA TYR A 2 12.56 -15.00 80.28
C TYR A 2 13.35 -15.40 79.01
N LYS A 3 13.92 -16.61 78.94
CA LYS A 3 14.74 -17.04 77.77
C LYS A 3 13.92 -17.33 76.50
N GLY A 4 12.66 -17.73 76.64
CA GLY A 4 11.78 -17.99 75.49
C GLY A 4 11.31 -16.70 74.83
N ILE A 5 10.98 -15.70 75.65
CA ILE A 5 10.49 -14.39 75.21
C ILE A 5 11.58 -13.64 74.42
N PHE A 6 12.85 -13.69 74.87
CA PHE A 6 13.96 -13.05 74.16
C PHE A 6 14.25 -13.67 72.78
N LYS A 7 14.09 -14.99 72.62
CA LYS A 7 14.23 -15.68 71.32
C LYS A 7 13.12 -15.31 70.34
N ILE A 8 11.90 -15.08 70.83
CA ILE A 8 10.77 -14.68 70.00
C ILE A 8 10.98 -13.26 69.48
N TYR A 9 11.42 -12.32 70.32
CA TYR A 9 11.68 -10.95 69.89
C TYR A 9 12.86 -10.82 68.93
N THR A 10 13.94 -11.59 69.13
CA THR A 10 15.08 -11.60 68.18
C THR A 10 14.69 -12.23 66.84
N SER A 11 13.87 -13.28 66.84
CA SER A 11 13.35 -13.88 65.59
C SER A 11 12.41 -12.92 64.84
N LEU A 12 11.53 -12.21 65.55
CA LEU A 12 10.67 -11.19 64.97
C LEU A 12 11.45 -9.99 64.41
N LEU A 13 12.51 -9.55 65.09
CA LEU A 13 13.36 -8.46 64.63
C LEU A 13 14.14 -8.85 63.36
N ILE A 14 14.62 -10.09 63.27
CA ILE A 14 15.28 -10.61 62.07
C ILE A 14 14.29 -10.73 60.91
N ILE A 15 13.06 -11.20 61.16
CA ILE A 15 12.00 -11.24 60.15
C ILE A 15 11.64 -9.83 59.68
N PHE A 16 11.56 -8.86 60.60
CA PHE A 16 11.24 -7.47 60.28
C PHE A 16 12.35 -6.81 59.44
N LEU A 17 13.62 -7.04 59.80
CA LEU A 17 14.78 -6.57 59.04
C LEU A 17 14.87 -7.24 57.66
N LEU A 18 14.60 -8.54 57.57
CA LEU A 18 14.54 -9.26 56.30
C LEU A 18 13.36 -8.79 55.44
N SER A 19 12.20 -8.49 56.03
CA SER A 19 11.05 -7.97 55.28
C SER A 19 11.32 -6.57 54.72
N GLY A 20 12.03 -5.71 55.45
CA GLY A 20 12.44 -4.39 54.95
C GLY A 20 13.41 -4.51 53.76
N ALA A 21 14.37 -5.43 53.83
CA ALA A 21 15.29 -5.69 52.72
C ALA A 21 14.56 -6.29 51.50
N VAL A 22 13.63 -7.22 51.70
CA VAL A 22 12.85 -7.83 50.61
C VAL A 22 11.94 -6.79 49.95
N ILE A 23 11.36 -5.84 50.69
CA ILE A 23 10.54 -4.76 50.11
C ILE A 23 11.41 -3.77 49.31
N SER A 24 12.61 -3.44 49.76
CA SER A 24 13.54 -2.60 48.97
C SER A 24 14.12 -3.30 47.73
N PHE A 25 14.17 -4.64 47.71
CA PHE A 25 14.52 -5.42 46.50
C PHE A 25 13.30 -5.76 45.63
N ALA A 26 12.08 -5.63 46.15
CA ALA A 26 10.82 -5.85 45.44
C ALA A 26 10.21 -4.54 44.90
N GLU A 27 10.94 -3.42 44.98
CA GLU A 27 10.66 -2.25 44.17
C GLU A 27 11.02 -2.61 42.71
N GLU A 28 10.11 -3.36 42.09
CA GLU A 28 10.06 -3.60 40.66
C GLU A 28 10.11 -2.22 40.01
N ASN A 29 11.26 -1.88 39.42
CA ASN A 29 11.46 -0.65 38.65
C ASN A 29 10.37 -0.59 37.59
N LYS A 30 9.23 0.04 37.90
CA LYS A 30 8.23 0.39 36.90
C LYS A 30 8.95 1.35 35.96
N PRO A 31 9.16 0.98 34.69
CA PRO A 31 9.92 1.83 33.81
C PRO A 31 9.18 3.16 33.65
N THR A 32 9.83 4.24 34.09
CA THR A 32 9.27 5.59 34.05
C THR A 32 9.27 6.15 32.62
N THR A 33 10.11 5.59 31.75
CA THR A 33 10.22 5.96 30.34
C THR A 33 10.33 4.72 29.44
N ARG A 34 9.96 4.87 28.15
CA ARG A 34 10.11 3.80 27.14
C ARG A 34 11.55 3.31 27.02
N SER A 35 12.53 4.20 27.18
CA SER A 35 13.96 3.84 27.16
C SER A 35 14.32 2.90 28.32
N ASP A 36 13.81 3.17 29.52
CA ASP A 36 14.06 2.33 30.69
C ASP A 36 13.38 0.97 30.53
N ALA A 37 12.16 0.94 29.99
CA ALA A 37 11.43 -0.30 29.69
C ALA A 37 12.18 -1.18 28.69
N LEU A 38 12.70 -0.57 27.62
CA LEU A 38 13.47 -1.25 26.59
C LEU A 38 14.78 -1.79 27.15
N SER A 39 15.52 -1.01 27.94
CA SER A 39 16.76 -1.47 28.57
C SER A 39 16.52 -2.68 29.48
N ILE A 40 15.49 -2.62 30.33
CA ILE A 40 15.13 -3.72 31.23
C ILE A 40 14.72 -4.98 30.45
N ALA A 41 13.95 -4.82 29.37
CA ALA A 41 13.53 -5.93 28.52
C ALA A 41 14.72 -6.58 27.78
N LEU A 42 15.65 -5.77 27.26
CA LEU A 42 16.87 -6.22 26.58
C LEU A 42 17.81 -6.97 27.53
N ASP A 43 17.99 -6.43 28.74
CA ASP A 43 18.78 -7.07 29.79
C ASP A 43 18.18 -8.44 30.19
N ALA A 44 16.84 -8.54 30.25
CA ALA A 44 16.15 -9.79 30.58
C ALA A 44 16.37 -10.89 29.54
N ILE A 45 16.49 -10.53 28.25
CA ILE A 45 16.80 -11.47 27.16
C ILE A 45 18.30 -11.59 26.87
N LYS A 46 19.15 -10.92 27.68
CA LYS A 46 20.62 -10.89 27.54
C LYS A 46 21.09 -10.43 26.15
N MET A 47 20.38 -9.47 25.56
CA MET A 47 20.75 -8.87 24.29
C MET A 47 21.07 -7.40 24.48
N THR A 48 21.97 -6.88 23.66
CA THR A 48 22.22 -5.45 23.54
C THR A 48 21.41 -4.85 22.39
N THR A 49 21.21 -3.53 22.39
CA THR A 49 20.46 -2.81 21.35
C THR A 49 20.99 -3.07 19.93
N GLY A 50 22.31 -3.27 19.77
CA GLY A 50 22.94 -3.54 18.47
C GLY A 50 22.74 -4.97 17.95
N GLU A 51 22.45 -5.93 18.83
CA GLU A 51 22.30 -7.35 18.48
C GLU A 51 20.90 -7.70 17.95
N LEU A 52 19.95 -6.75 18.01
CA LEU A 52 18.61 -6.91 17.46
C LEU A 52 18.52 -6.67 15.96
N SER A 53 19.54 -6.04 15.35
CA SER A 53 19.54 -5.78 13.91
C SER A 53 19.65 -7.08 13.11
N LEU A 54 18.77 -7.26 12.11
CA LEU A 54 18.65 -8.52 11.36
C LEU A 54 19.52 -8.59 10.10
N LYS A 55 20.53 -7.73 9.97
CA LYS A 55 21.31 -7.61 8.72
C LYS A 55 22.09 -8.88 8.38
N ARG A 56 21.55 -9.69 7.46
CA ARG A 56 22.26 -10.69 6.67
C ARG A 56 22.04 -10.39 5.19
N GLY A 57 23.13 -10.13 4.48
CA GLY A 57 23.18 -10.08 3.01
C GLY A 57 22.54 -8.83 2.41
N LYS A 58 23.34 -7.99 1.76
CA LYS A 58 22.88 -6.84 0.98
C LYS A 58 22.45 -7.35 -0.40
N ASP A 59 21.38 -8.11 -0.47
CA ASP A 59 20.65 -8.28 -1.72
C ASP A 59 19.66 -7.13 -1.81
N ASP A 60 19.85 -6.31 -2.85
CA ASP A 60 18.96 -5.23 -3.24
C ASP A 60 17.68 -5.89 -3.75
N ASP A 61 16.69 -6.04 -2.87
CA ASP A 61 15.42 -6.66 -3.17
C ASP A 61 14.49 -5.57 -3.74
N PRO A 62 14.18 -5.60 -5.05
CA PRO A 62 13.35 -4.56 -5.67
C PRO A 62 11.92 -4.53 -5.13
N PHE A 63 11.48 -5.57 -4.40
CA PHE A 63 10.15 -5.64 -3.79
C PHE A 63 10.15 -5.28 -2.29
N ARG A 64 11.33 -5.14 -1.67
CA ARG A 64 11.43 -4.72 -0.27
C ARG A 64 11.53 -3.21 -0.20
N LEU A 65 10.56 -2.59 0.46
CA LEU A 65 10.56 -1.15 0.67
C LEU A 65 11.67 -0.73 1.65
N SER A 66 12.26 0.44 1.45
CA SER A 66 13.31 1.02 2.30
C SER A 66 12.84 1.20 3.75
N ILE A 67 11.53 1.40 3.96
CA ILE A 67 10.95 1.46 5.29
C ILE A 67 10.99 0.12 6.03
N VAL A 68 10.93 -0.99 5.29
CA VAL A 68 11.12 -2.33 5.84
C VAL A 68 12.60 -2.51 6.23
N ASP A 69 13.52 -2.04 5.39
CA ASP A 69 14.96 -2.01 5.74
C ASP A 69 15.20 -1.18 7.00
N GLU A 70 14.58 -0.01 7.11
CA GLU A 70 14.68 0.86 8.27
C GLU A 70 14.18 0.18 9.55
N ALA A 71 13.03 -0.49 9.46
CA ALA A 71 12.45 -1.25 10.55
C ALA A 71 13.30 -2.47 10.96
N MET A 72 13.90 -3.17 10.01
CA MET A 72 14.78 -4.32 10.29
C MET A 72 16.15 -3.91 10.84
N ASP A 73 16.66 -2.75 10.43
CA ASP A 73 17.91 -2.18 10.94
C ASP A 73 17.73 -1.63 12.36
N ARG A 74 16.57 -1.04 12.67
CA ARG A 74 16.27 -0.39 13.95
C ARG A 74 14.93 -0.85 14.53
N PRO A 75 14.80 -2.14 14.91
CA PRO A 75 13.52 -2.71 15.35
C PRO A 75 12.96 -2.04 16.62
N LEU A 76 13.81 -1.47 17.46
CA LEU A 76 13.39 -0.74 18.67
C LEU A 76 12.75 0.61 18.37
N GLU A 77 13.02 1.17 17.20
CA GLU A 77 12.52 2.46 16.72
C GLU A 77 11.27 2.32 15.84
N VAL A 78 10.78 1.11 15.59
CA VAL A 78 9.58 0.86 14.77
C VAL A 78 8.38 1.71 15.20
N PRO A 79 8.05 1.88 16.49
CA PRO A 79 6.98 2.79 16.89
C PRO A 79 7.21 4.24 16.44
N ASP A 80 8.45 4.73 16.47
CA ASP A 80 8.79 6.08 16.04
C ASP A 80 8.72 6.23 14.52
N ILE A 81 9.12 5.19 13.79
CA ILE A 81 8.96 5.10 12.32
C ILE A 81 7.46 5.17 11.97
N LEU A 82 6.61 4.38 12.64
CA LEU A 82 5.16 4.39 12.44
C LEU A 82 4.54 5.75 12.78
N ASP A 83 4.93 6.38 13.88
CA ASP A 83 4.46 7.72 14.25
C ASP A 83 4.86 8.78 13.21
N SER A 84 6.03 8.63 12.59
CA SER A 84 6.48 9.54 11.53
C SER A 84 5.65 9.36 10.24
N LEU A 85 5.31 8.12 9.88
CA LEU A 85 4.41 7.85 8.76
C LEU A 85 3.03 8.45 8.98
N VAL A 86 2.44 8.22 10.16
CA VAL A 86 1.08 8.71 10.48
C VAL A 86 1.00 10.23 10.41
N LYS A 87 2.03 10.93 10.91
CA LYS A 87 2.12 12.40 10.80
C LYS A 87 2.23 12.88 9.35
N THR A 88 2.79 12.06 8.48
CA THR A 88 2.97 12.39 7.06
C THR A 88 1.69 12.12 6.26
N MET A 89 0.78 11.25 6.74
CA MET A 89 -0.45 10.85 6.03
C MET A 89 -1.63 11.85 6.14
N GLU A 90 -1.42 13.10 6.54
CA GLU A 90 -2.45 14.12 6.43
C GLU A 90 -2.48 14.70 5.00
N PHE A 91 -3.59 14.53 4.29
CA PHE A 91 -3.76 15.04 2.92
C PHE A 91 -5.16 15.63 2.69
N SER A 92 -5.24 16.59 1.78
CA SER A 92 -6.47 17.32 1.42
C SER A 92 -6.97 17.05 0.00
N SER A 93 -6.15 16.39 -0.82
CA SER A 93 -6.48 16.04 -2.21
C SER A 93 -5.85 14.70 -2.62
N ALA A 94 -6.39 14.08 -3.67
CA ALA A 94 -5.84 12.84 -4.23
C ALA A 94 -4.40 13.03 -4.75
N GLU A 95 -4.07 14.22 -5.26
CA GLU A 95 -2.71 14.55 -5.69
C GLU A 95 -1.73 14.57 -4.51
N GLU A 96 -2.12 15.23 -3.42
CA GLU A 96 -1.30 15.32 -2.21
C GLU A 96 -1.11 13.94 -1.58
N PHE A 97 -2.16 13.12 -1.54
CA PHE A 97 -2.07 11.72 -1.12
C PHE A 97 -1.02 10.95 -1.91
N LEU A 98 -1.03 11.05 -3.24
CA LEU A 98 -0.05 10.36 -4.07
C LEU A 98 1.36 10.90 -3.83
N LYS A 99 1.55 12.23 -3.79
CA LYS A 99 2.87 12.82 -3.52
C LYS A 99 3.47 12.39 -2.17
N ILE A 100 2.63 12.25 -1.15
CA ILE A 100 3.02 11.76 0.19
C ILE A 100 3.31 10.26 0.16
N SER A 101 2.56 9.49 -0.62
CA SER A 101 2.70 8.03 -0.72
C SER A 101 3.92 7.60 -1.55
N ALA A 102 4.32 8.39 -2.54
CA ALA A 102 5.45 8.10 -3.42
C ALA A 102 6.75 7.73 -2.65
N PRO A 103 7.25 8.54 -1.70
CA PRO A 103 8.45 8.20 -0.95
C PRO A 103 8.29 6.99 -0.03
N ILE A 104 7.07 6.69 0.44
CA ILE A 104 6.79 5.48 1.24
C ILE A 104 6.95 4.21 0.38
N LEU A 105 6.69 4.34 -0.92
CA LEU A 105 6.81 3.26 -1.91
C LEU A 105 8.18 3.23 -2.60
N ASP A 106 9.14 4.05 -2.16
CA ASP A 106 10.44 4.27 -2.82
C ASP A 106 10.34 4.71 -4.28
N ILE A 107 9.34 5.54 -4.57
CA ILE A 107 9.10 6.09 -5.90
C ILE A 107 9.41 7.59 -5.87
N GLU A 108 10.17 8.06 -6.84
CA GLU A 108 10.34 9.50 -7.05
C GLU A 108 9.05 10.09 -7.64
N PRO A 109 8.38 11.03 -6.93
CA PRO A 109 7.14 11.60 -7.44
C PRO A 109 7.40 12.42 -8.69
N ALA A 110 6.77 12.03 -9.80
CA ALA A 110 6.78 12.83 -11.01
C ALA A 110 5.86 14.06 -10.87
N ASN A 111 6.20 15.14 -11.58
CA ASN A 111 5.26 16.23 -11.84
C ASN A 111 4.74 16.06 -13.27
N PRO A 112 3.63 15.32 -13.46
CA PRO A 112 3.14 15.04 -14.81
C PRO A 112 2.78 16.36 -15.52
N ILE A 113 3.29 16.52 -16.73
CA ILE A 113 2.94 17.62 -17.61
C ILE A 113 1.71 17.18 -18.40
N PHE A 114 0.64 17.95 -18.35
CA PHE A 114 -0.56 17.71 -19.16
C PHE A 114 -0.30 18.26 -20.55
N ASN A 115 -0.26 17.37 -21.55
CA ASN A 115 -0.22 17.81 -22.93
C ASN A 115 -1.65 18.07 -23.39
N GLU A 116 -1.90 19.26 -23.94
CA GLU A 116 -3.18 19.50 -24.62
C GLU A 116 -3.24 18.60 -25.86
N GLN A 117 -4.17 17.66 -25.87
CA GLN A 117 -4.42 16.89 -27.09
C GLN A 117 -5.04 17.78 -28.16
N ASN A 118 -4.29 18.00 -29.24
CA ASN A 118 -4.80 18.60 -30.47
C ASN A 118 -5.52 17.54 -31.30
N GLY A 119 -6.66 17.05 -30.80
CA GLY A 119 -7.49 16.04 -31.46
C GLY A 119 -8.97 16.44 -31.50
N LYS A 120 -9.71 15.98 -32.51
CA LYS A 120 -11.19 16.06 -32.48
C LYS A 120 -11.70 14.99 -31.52
N ASN A 121 -12.07 15.39 -30.31
CA ASN A 121 -12.69 14.48 -29.35
C ASN A 121 -14.10 14.06 -29.84
N PRO A 122 -14.58 12.85 -29.51
CA PRO A 122 -15.88 12.35 -29.97
C PRO A 122 -17.06 13.27 -29.65
N TRP A 123 -16.99 13.98 -28.52
CA TRP A 123 -18.01 14.93 -28.04
C TRP A 123 -17.81 16.39 -28.51
N SER A 124 -16.77 16.68 -29.29
CA SER A 124 -16.41 18.07 -29.66
C SER A 124 -17.52 18.77 -30.46
N GLU A 125 -18.24 18.03 -31.30
CA GLU A 125 -19.32 18.55 -32.14
C GLU A 125 -20.70 18.52 -31.45
N ASN A 126 -20.80 17.91 -30.26
CA ASN A 126 -22.07 17.79 -29.54
C ASN A 126 -22.40 19.11 -28.78
N THR A 127 -23.50 19.75 -29.17
CA THR A 127 -24.00 20.98 -28.55
C THR A 127 -24.76 20.77 -27.26
N ASP A 128 -25.30 19.57 -27.05
CA ASP A 128 -26.17 19.23 -25.91
C ASP A 128 -25.37 19.06 -24.62
N ILE A 129 -24.04 18.87 -24.74
CA ILE A 129 -23.15 18.79 -23.59
C ILE A 129 -22.74 20.21 -23.15
N PRO A 130 -23.00 20.62 -21.89
CA PRO A 130 -22.53 21.87 -21.33
C PRO A 130 -21.03 22.10 -21.56
N PRO A 131 -20.58 23.34 -21.88
CA PRO A 131 -19.17 23.62 -22.16
C PRO A 131 -18.21 23.21 -21.04
N LYS A 132 -18.63 23.31 -19.77
CA LYS A 132 -17.85 22.87 -18.62
C LYS A 132 -17.72 21.34 -18.55
N LEU A 133 -18.77 20.59 -18.91
CA LEU A 133 -18.71 19.14 -19.01
C LEU A 133 -17.82 18.71 -20.18
N ARG A 134 -17.94 19.35 -21.34
CA ARG A 134 -17.01 19.12 -22.47
C ARG A 134 -15.55 19.32 -22.08
N LYS A 135 -15.23 20.46 -21.46
CA LYS A 135 -13.89 20.73 -20.93
C LYS A 135 -13.43 19.65 -19.94
N SER A 136 -14.34 19.16 -19.10
CA SER A 136 -14.04 18.09 -18.14
C SER A 136 -13.71 16.77 -18.85
N LEU A 137 -14.47 16.41 -19.89
CA LEU A 137 -14.19 15.24 -20.71
C LEU A 137 -12.86 15.37 -21.44
N ASP A 138 -12.54 16.55 -21.99
CA ASP A 138 -11.26 16.80 -22.66
C ASP A 138 -10.07 16.58 -21.71
N ILE A 139 -10.19 17.04 -20.46
CA ILE A 139 -9.18 16.83 -19.41
C ILE A 139 -9.02 15.34 -19.10
N LEU A 140 -10.13 14.62 -18.89
CA LEU A 140 -10.07 13.17 -18.60
C LEU A 140 -9.46 12.42 -19.77
N PHE A 141 -9.93 12.66 -20.99
CA PHE A 141 -9.47 11.95 -22.17
C PHE A 141 -7.98 12.15 -22.44
N SER A 142 -7.50 13.39 -22.34
CA SER A 142 -6.09 13.70 -22.46
C SER A 142 -5.28 12.98 -21.37
N ALA A 143 -5.75 12.99 -20.13
CA ALA A 143 -5.10 12.30 -19.02
C ALA A 143 -5.05 10.78 -19.21
N TYR A 144 -6.12 10.15 -19.71
CA TYR A 144 -6.15 8.72 -20.02
C TYR A 144 -5.21 8.35 -21.16
N SER A 145 -5.16 9.16 -22.22
CA SER A 145 -4.25 8.91 -23.33
C SER A 145 -2.78 9.05 -22.91
N ASP A 146 -2.44 10.08 -22.15
CA ASP A 146 -1.09 10.25 -21.64
C ASP A 146 -0.74 9.13 -20.64
N ALA A 147 -1.68 8.76 -19.75
CA ALA A 147 -1.49 7.66 -18.81
C ALA A 147 -1.31 6.30 -19.52
N LYS A 148 -2.03 6.07 -20.62
CA LYS A 148 -1.83 4.89 -21.45
C LYS A 148 -0.41 4.83 -22.02
N ALA A 149 0.13 5.94 -22.50
CA ALA A 149 1.50 5.98 -23.00
C ALA A 149 2.52 5.64 -21.89
N ASP A 150 2.33 6.16 -20.67
CA ASP A 150 3.18 5.82 -19.52
C ASP A 150 3.05 4.35 -19.12
N ILE A 151 1.83 3.78 -19.14
CA ILE A 151 1.61 2.35 -18.87
C ILE A 151 2.30 1.49 -19.94
N ASP A 152 2.13 1.82 -21.21
CA ASP A 152 2.75 1.08 -22.32
C ASP A 152 4.29 1.17 -22.22
N GLU A 153 4.85 2.32 -21.83
CA GLU A 153 6.27 2.49 -21.56
C GLU A 153 6.72 1.69 -20.33
N ALA A 154 5.89 1.63 -19.27
CA ALA A 154 6.21 0.91 -18.04
C ALA A 154 6.45 -0.59 -18.25
N PHE A 155 5.76 -1.15 -19.25
CA PHE A 155 5.84 -2.54 -19.64
C PHE A 155 6.72 -2.77 -20.88
N SER A 156 7.32 -1.73 -21.45
CA SER A 156 8.06 -1.80 -22.72
C SER A 156 9.27 -2.74 -22.71
N SER A 157 9.78 -3.06 -21.52
CA SER A 157 10.87 -4.01 -21.35
C SER A 157 10.42 -5.47 -21.53
N LEU A 158 9.11 -5.74 -21.51
CA LEU A 158 8.52 -7.08 -21.52
C LEU A 158 7.86 -7.41 -22.86
N ASP A 159 7.97 -8.66 -23.29
CA ASP A 159 7.20 -9.17 -24.43
C ASP A 159 5.79 -9.62 -24.03
N SER A 160 4.94 -9.93 -25.01
CA SER A 160 3.54 -10.32 -24.76
C SER A 160 3.42 -11.59 -23.90
N PHE A 161 4.32 -12.57 -24.06
CA PHE A 161 4.29 -13.80 -23.27
C PHE A 161 4.69 -13.53 -21.81
N GLN A 162 5.66 -12.64 -21.61
CA GLN A 162 6.09 -12.19 -20.29
C GLN A 162 4.97 -11.42 -19.58
N LEU A 163 4.25 -10.57 -20.29
CA LEU A 163 3.08 -9.86 -19.76
C LEU A 163 1.95 -10.82 -19.40
N ASP A 164 1.64 -11.79 -20.26
CA ASP A 164 0.64 -12.82 -19.96
C ASP A 164 1.01 -13.60 -18.68
N THR A 165 2.29 -13.89 -18.49
CA THR A 165 2.80 -14.55 -17.27
C THR A 165 2.57 -13.68 -16.03
N LEU A 166 2.85 -12.37 -16.11
CA LEU A 166 2.63 -11.45 -15.00
C LEU A 166 1.15 -11.30 -14.65
N PHE A 167 0.28 -11.10 -15.65
CA PHE A 167 -1.14 -10.87 -15.41
C PHE A 167 -1.90 -12.12 -14.98
N SER A 168 -1.48 -13.30 -15.45
CA SER A 168 -2.10 -14.57 -15.03
C SER A 168 -1.75 -14.92 -13.58
N ARG A 169 -0.51 -14.65 -13.15
CA ARG A 169 -0.03 -15.02 -11.81
C ARG A 169 -0.12 -13.93 -10.76
N GLY A 170 -0.19 -12.65 -11.16
CA GLY A 170 -0.33 -11.52 -10.24
C GLY A 170 -1.44 -11.69 -9.20
N PRO A 171 -2.64 -12.19 -9.56
CA PRO A 171 -3.71 -12.44 -8.59
C PRO A 171 -3.33 -13.41 -7.47
N GLU A 172 -2.47 -14.39 -7.72
CA GLU A 172 -1.99 -15.37 -6.71
C GLU A 172 -1.23 -14.67 -5.58
N TYR A 173 -0.53 -13.57 -5.86
CA TYR A 173 0.26 -12.83 -4.86
C TYR A 173 -0.51 -11.66 -4.22
N LEU A 174 -1.59 -11.19 -4.85
CA LEU A 174 -2.33 -10.00 -4.43
C LEU A 174 -3.62 -10.32 -3.66
N THR A 175 -4.09 -11.57 -3.69
CA THR A 175 -5.38 -11.96 -3.09
C THR A 175 -5.18 -12.64 -1.73
N PRO A 176 -5.73 -12.10 -0.63
CA PRO A 176 -5.67 -12.76 0.68
C PRO A 176 -6.29 -14.17 0.63
N GLY A 177 -5.57 -15.17 1.12
CA GLY A 177 -6.01 -16.58 1.09
C GLY A 177 -5.60 -17.36 -0.16
N ALA A 178 -4.83 -16.75 -1.08
CA ALA A 178 -4.07 -17.48 -2.11
C ALA A 178 -2.79 -18.11 -1.56
N GLU A 179 -2.62 -18.14 -0.23
CA GLU A 179 -1.67 -19.01 0.45
C GLU A 179 -1.98 -20.44 -0.02
N LYS A 180 -1.05 -21.03 -0.77
CA LYS A 180 -1.11 -22.46 -1.05
C LYS A 180 -0.99 -23.15 0.29
N LEU A 181 -2.13 -23.59 0.82
CA LEU A 181 -2.20 -24.50 1.94
C LEU A 181 -1.26 -25.65 1.60
N ALA A 182 -0.14 -25.72 2.32
CA ALA A 182 0.79 -26.84 2.31
C ALA A 182 0.07 -28.02 2.99
N ASP A 183 -1.00 -28.50 2.36
CA ASP A 183 -1.84 -29.55 2.92
C ASP A 183 -1.20 -30.91 2.60
N GLU A 184 -0.82 -31.58 3.70
CA GLU A 184 -0.64 -33.02 3.87
C GLU A 184 0.13 -33.75 2.76
N VAL A 185 1.45 -33.64 2.81
CA VAL A 185 2.34 -34.53 2.04
C VAL A 185 2.26 -35.95 2.63
N ASP A 186 1.63 -36.86 1.90
CA ASP A 186 1.77 -38.30 2.10
C ASP A 186 3.23 -38.70 1.79
N GLU A 187 3.95 -39.31 2.74
CA GLU A 187 5.36 -39.70 2.61
C GLU A 187 5.63 -40.58 1.37
N SER A 188 4.60 -41.21 0.81
CA SER A 188 4.70 -42.01 -0.42
C SER A 188 4.83 -41.20 -1.72
N MET A 189 4.64 -39.87 -1.68
CA MET A 189 4.75 -38.96 -2.84
C MET A 189 5.84 -37.89 -2.69
N LEU A 190 6.80 -38.08 -1.78
CA LEU A 190 7.87 -37.09 -1.48
C LEU A 190 8.62 -36.63 -2.75
N GLU A 191 8.98 -37.52 -3.66
CA GLU A 191 9.69 -37.14 -4.89
C GLU A 191 8.82 -36.29 -5.85
N GLU A 192 7.52 -36.57 -5.93
CA GLU A 192 6.58 -35.77 -6.73
C GLU A 192 6.26 -34.43 -6.07
N ALA A 193 6.25 -34.38 -4.74
CA ALA A 193 6.11 -33.15 -3.96
C ALA A 193 7.35 -32.25 -4.13
N ASP A 194 8.55 -32.81 -4.01
CA ASP A 194 9.82 -32.10 -4.20
C ASP A 194 9.93 -31.54 -5.64
N MET A 195 9.56 -32.33 -6.65
CA MET A 195 9.55 -31.83 -8.04
C MET A 195 8.55 -30.68 -8.24
N ARG A 196 7.37 -30.78 -7.63
CA ARG A 196 6.35 -29.73 -7.71
C ARG A 196 6.81 -28.45 -7.03
N GLU A 197 7.38 -28.56 -5.83
CA GLU A 197 7.95 -27.42 -5.10
C GLU A 197 9.06 -26.73 -5.91
N LEU A 198 9.95 -27.50 -6.53
CA LEU A 198 11.01 -26.96 -7.41
C LEU A 198 10.45 -26.28 -8.66
N GLU A 199 9.36 -26.78 -9.25
CA GLU A 199 8.69 -26.13 -10.37
C GLU A 199 8.02 -24.82 -9.96
N GLU A 200 7.42 -24.79 -8.77
CA GLU A 200 6.82 -23.59 -8.20
C GLU A 200 7.87 -22.54 -7.88
N GLU A 201 8.97 -22.90 -7.21
CA GLU A 201 10.07 -21.99 -6.90
C GLU A 201 10.65 -21.34 -8.17
N LYS A 202 10.84 -22.13 -9.25
CA LYS A 202 11.29 -21.61 -10.55
C LYS A 202 10.29 -20.64 -11.15
N ALA A 203 9.00 -20.95 -11.03
CA ALA A 203 7.96 -20.12 -11.60
C ALA A 203 7.77 -18.82 -10.83
N ASP A 204 7.93 -18.86 -9.51
CA ASP A 204 7.92 -17.70 -8.62
C ASP A 204 9.16 -16.82 -8.87
N THR A 205 10.34 -17.43 -8.96
CA THR A 205 11.58 -16.72 -9.35
C THR A 205 11.41 -16.01 -10.69
N ARG A 206 10.78 -16.69 -11.66
CA ARG A 206 10.48 -16.10 -12.96
C ARG A 206 9.51 -14.94 -12.84
N PHE A 207 8.43 -15.07 -12.05
CA PHE A 207 7.47 -14.01 -11.82
C PHE A 207 8.14 -12.76 -11.24
N PHE A 208 8.90 -12.89 -10.14
CA PHE A 208 9.59 -11.77 -9.51
C PHE A 208 10.66 -11.14 -10.41
N THR A 209 11.36 -11.95 -11.21
CA THR A 209 12.32 -11.45 -12.21
C THR A 209 11.64 -10.63 -13.31
N LEU A 210 10.42 -11.00 -13.72
CA LEU A 210 9.66 -10.22 -14.69
C LEU A 210 9.08 -8.96 -14.05
N ALA A 211 8.54 -9.06 -12.84
CA ALA A 211 7.92 -7.95 -12.14
C ALA A 211 8.96 -6.86 -11.77
N SER A 212 10.22 -7.23 -11.50
CA SER A 212 11.29 -6.27 -11.21
C SER A 212 11.72 -5.42 -12.41
N ARG A 213 11.34 -5.84 -13.63
CA ARG A 213 11.63 -5.12 -14.88
C ARG A 213 10.52 -4.14 -15.26
N VAL A 214 9.42 -4.12 -14.51
CA VAL A 214 8.33 -3.16 -14.69
C VAL A 214 8.77 -1.82 -14.12
N ASP A 215 8.61 -0.75 -14.90
CA ASP A 215 8.92 0.59 -14.44
C ASP A 215 7.82 1.11 -13.51
N ARG A 216 8.09 1.05 -12.21
CA ARG A 216 7.17 1.49 -11.16
C ARG A 216 6.95 2.99 -11.17
N GLU A 217 7.94 3.78 -11.60
CA GLU A 217 7.85 5.24 -11.66
C GLU A 217 6.86 5.66 -12.74
N LYS A 218 6.89 4.97 -13.89
CA LYS A 218 5.93 5.19 -14.98
C LYS A 218 4.51 4.77 -14.60
N LEU A 219 4.34 3.62 -13.95
CA LEU A 219 3.04 3.22 -13.40
C LEU A 219 2.49 4.25 -12.42
N PHE A 220 3.33 4.72 -11.50
CA PHE A 220 2.94 5.73 -10.52
C PHE A 220 2.60 7.08 -11.17
N SER A 221 3.39 7.50 -12.15
CA SER A 221 3.15 8.73 -12.94
C SER A 221 1.80 8.68 -13.66
N SER A 222 1.46 7.53 -14.24
CA SER A 222 0.16 7.31 -14.90
C SER A 222 -1.02 7.45 -13.92
N ALA A 223 -0.90 6.85 -12.73
CA ALA A 223 -1.91 6.93 -11.68
C ALA A 223 -2.08 8.36 -11.16
N GLN A 224 -0.97 9.08 -10.95
CA GLN A 224 -0.96 10.47 -10.52
C GLN A 224 -1.64 11.40 -11.53
N ARG A 225 -1.38 11.20 -12.82
CA ARG A 225 -2.01 12.01 -13.88
C ARG A 225 -3.53 11.82 -13.89
N ILE A 226 -4.01 10.58 -13.80
CA ILE A 226 -5.45 10.27 -13.74
C ILE A 226 -6.08 10.89 -12.48
N ALA A 227 -5.45 10.73 -11.32
CA ALA A 227 -5.98 11.26 -10.05
C ALA A 227 -6.09 12.80 -10.05
N GLN A 228 -5.07 13.49 -10.54
CA GLN A 228 -5.10 14.95 -10.70
C GLN A 228 -6.19 15.41 -11.68
N ALA A 229 -6.37 14.70 -12.79
CA ALA A 229 -7.43 14.99 -13.76
C ALA A 229 -8.83 14.83 -13.15
N ILE A 230 -9.07 13.72 -12.44
CA ILE A 230 -10.35 13.47 -11.74
C ILE A 230 -10.67 14.58 -10.74
N TRP A 231 -9.68 15.01 -9.96
CA TRP A 231 -9.90 16.08 -8.96
C TRP A 231 -10.20 17.42 -9.62
N THR A 232 -9.50 17.75 -10.71
CA THR A 232 -9.75 18.94 -11.51
C THR A 232 -11.15 18.93 -12.10
N VAL A 233 -11.56 17.79 -12.64
CA VAL A 233 -12.88 17.55 -13.24
C VAL A 233 -13.99 17.68 -12.21
N LYS A 234 -13.84 17.07 -11.03
CA LYS A 234 -14.79 17.20 -9.93
C LYS A 234 -15.12 18.68 -9.63
N ASN A 235 -14.09 19.52 -9.50
CA ASN A 235 -14.25 20.95 -9.24
C ASN A 235 -14.93 21.72 -10.38
N LEU A 236 -14.88 21.21 -11.62
CA LEU A 236 -15.56 21.80 -12.78
C LEU A 236 -17.02 21.34 -12.86
N VAL A 237 -17.27 20.05 -12.61
CA VAL A 237 -18.60 19.41 -12.63
C VAL A 237 -19.48 19.96 -11.52
N ASP A 238 -18.94 20.21 -10.32
CA ASP A 238 -19.67 20.82 -9.19
C ASP A 238 -20.27 22.21 -9.51
N LYS A 239 -19.83 22.83 -10.62
CA LYS A 239 -20.29 24.14 -11.10
C LYS A 239 -21.25 24.05 -12.28
N VAL A 240 -21.72 22.85 -12.62
CA VAL A 240 -22.67 22.59 -13.69
C VAL A 240 -24.03 22.33 -13.05
N GLU A 241 -25.06 23.02 -13.54
CA GLU A 241 -26.43 22.75 -13.09
C GLU A 241 -26.88 21.39 -13.64
N PRO A 242 -27.55 20.54 -12.83
CA PRO A 242 -28.13 19.29 -13.31
C PRO A 242 -29.06 19.52 -14.49
N GLN A 243 -29.06 18.59 -15.44
CA GLN A 243 -29.90 18.64 -16.64
C GLN A 243 -30.53 17.28 -16.88
N GLN A 244 -31.77 17.27 -17.34
CA GLN A 244 -32.39 16.03 -17.84
C GLN A 244 -31.67 15.57 -19.11
N GLY A 245 -31.38 14.28 -19.14
CA GLY A 245 -30.81 13.58 -20.27
C GLY A 245 -31.84 13.28 -21.34
N ASN A 246 -31.42 13.46 -22.61
CA ASN A 246 -32.18 13.04 -23.79
C ASN A 246 -31.39 12.07 -24.68
N GLY A 247 -30.22 11.65 -24.22
CA GLY A 247 -29.33 10.70 -24.88
C GLY A 247 -29.78 9.26 -24.68
N THR A 248 -29.29 8.40 -25.57
CA THR A 248 -29.54 6.95 -25.53
C THR A 248 -28.21 6.21 -25.58
N ALA A 249 -28.05 5.23 -24.69
CA ALA A 249 -26.96 4.26 -24.73
C ALA A 249 -27.53 2.86 -25.01
N PRO A 250 -26.72 1.89 -25.45
CA PRO A 250 -27.13 0.49 -25.49
C PRO A 250 -27.55 0.02 -24.09
N ASP A 251 -28.69 -0.67 -23.99
CA ASP A 251 -29.25 -1.16 -22.70
C ASP A 251 -28.30 -2.09 -21.93
N THR A 252 -27.31 -2.67 -22.61
CA THR A 252 -26.26 -3.50 -22.01
C THR A 252 -25.14 -2.70 -21.35
N ILE A 253 -25.04 -1.40 -21.62
CA ILE A 253 -23.95 -0.52 -21.18
C ILE A 253 -24.45 0.50 -20.17
N ALA A 254 -25.55 1.20 -20.47
CA ALA A 254 -26.12 2.17 -19.54
C ALA A 254 -27.63 2.34 -19.74
N PHE A 255 -28.34 2.66 -18.65
CA PHE A 255 -29.78 2.91 -18.66
C PHE A 255 -30.19 4.05 -17.74
N GLY A 256 -31.30 4.72 -18.08
CA GLY A 256 -31.88 5.79 -17.29
C GLY A 256 -31.70 7.17 -17.91
N ASP A 257 -31.44 8.17 -17.08
CA ASP A 257 -31.32 9.57 -17.51
C ASP A 257 -29.92 9.84 -18.05
N ILE A 258 -29.74 9.77 -19.37
CA ILE A 258 -28.42 9.88 -20.02
C ILE A 258 -28.37 11.16 -20.83
N ILE A 259 -27.38 12.02 -20.60
CA ILE A 259 -27.12 13.21 -21.41
C ILE A 259 -26.35 12.81 -22.68
N TYR A 260 -25.35 11.95 -22.55
CA TYR A 260 -24.51 11.56 -23.67
C TYR A 260 -23.86 10.19 -23.46
N TYR A 261 -23.65 9.49 -24.56
CA TYR A 261 -22.95 8.22 -24.63
C TYR A 261 -22.03 8.20 -25.84
N THR A 262 -20.82 7.68 -25.67
CA THR A 262 -19.92 7.39 -26.79
C THR A 262 -18.95 6.29 -26.43
N ASP A 263 -18.59 5.46 -27.42
CA ASP A 263 -17.52 4.49 -27.27
C ASP A 263 -16.18 5.14 -27.62
N THR A 264 -15.18 4.91 -26.77
CA THR A 264 -13.81 5.34 -26.98
C THR A 264 -12.86 4.16 -26.95
N GLU A 265 -11.61 4.36 -27.36
CA GLU A 265 -10.56 3.34 -27.28
C GLU A 265 -10.25 2.91 -25.83
N PHE A 266 -10.61 3.73 -24.84
CA PHE A 266 -10.45 3.44 -23.41
C PHE A 266 -11.70 2.80 -22.79
N GLY A 267 -12.77 2.62 -23.56
CA GLY A 267 -14.07 2.11 -23.10
C GLY A 267 -15.22 3.12 -23.28
N PRO A 268 -16.43 2.76 -22.82
CA PRO A 268 -17.60 3.60 -22.95
C PRO A 268 -17.53 4.83 -22.02
N PHE A 269 -17.85 6.00 -22.56
CA PHE A 269 -18.05 7.24 -21.81
C PHE A 269 -19.55 7.52 -21.70
N ILE A 270 -20.02 7.69 -20.46
CA ILE A 270 -21.42 7.94 -20.14
C ILE A 270 -21.51 9.22 -19.32
N ILE A 271 -22.42 10.12 -19.71
CA ILE A 271 -22.79 11.30 -18.93
C ILE A 271 -24.22 11.10 -18.44
N GLY A 272 -24.39 10.94 -17.13
CA GLY A 272 -25.70 10.90 -16.48
C GLY A 272 -26.34 12.29 -16.38
N GLY A 273 -27.67 12.31 -16.41
CA GLY A 273 -28.50 13.48 -16.15
C GLY A 273 -28.84 13.65 -14.67
N GLU A 274 -29.91 14.39 -14.39
CA GLU A 274 -30.45 14.61 -13.04
C GLU A 274 -31.08 13.34 -12.45
N GLY A 275 -31.66 12.49 -13.29
CA GLY A 275 -32.27 11.23 -12.90
C GLY A 275 -31.26 10.09 -12.67
N PRO A 276 -31.72 8.92 -12.23
CA PRO A 276 -30.85 7.76 -12.07
C PRO A 276 -30.29 7.34 -13.42
N ALA A 277 -28.96 7.22 -13.49
CA ALA A 277 -28.22 6.59 -14.56
C ALA A 277 -27.39 5.45 -13.95
N VAL A 278 -27.43 4.28 -14.57
CA VAL A 278 -26.62 3.10 -14.22
C VAL A 278 -25.85 2.68 -15.46
#